data_AF-A0A2I4CXM2-F1
#
_entry.id   AF-A0A2I4CXM2-F1
#
_cell.length_a   1.000
_cell.length_b   1.000
_cell.length_c   1.000
_cell.angle_alpha   90.00
_cell.angle_beta   90.00
_cell.angle_gamma   90.00
#
_symmetry.space_group_name_H-M   'P 1'
#
loop_
_entity.id
_entity.type
_entity.pdbx_description
1 polymer ?
#
loop_
_entity_poly.entity_id
_entity_poly.type
_entity_poly.pdbx_seq_one_letter_code
_entity_poly.pdbx_strand_id
1 'polypeptide(L)'
;MDSFDHLSASEKAEAAELQKMIEIEQHKAQFQAQVHNFTDVCWDKCVDSPGSRLDHRTETCLVNCVERFIDTTLSITNRFTQMVQK
;
A
#
# COMPACT_ATOMS: atom_id res chain seq x y z
N MET A 1 -29.36 2.47 -12.69
CA MET A 1 -29.76 3.86 -12.94
C MET A 1 -31.22 3.98 -12.52
N ASP A 2 -31.63 4.52 -11.37
CA ASP A 2 -30.91 5.13 -10.26
C ASP A 2 -31.73 4.88 -8.98
N SER A 3 -31.25 4.01 -8.09
CA SER A 3 -31.90 3.77 -6.79
C SER A 3 -31.66 4.93 -5.80
N PHE A 4 -30.92 5.96 -6.22
CA PHE A 4 -30.48 7.10 -5.41
C PHE A 4 -31.39 8.33 -5.52
N ASP A 5 -32.33 8.34 -6.47
CA ASP A 5 -33.19 9.51 -6.72
C ASP A 5 -34.32 9.67 -5.72
N HIS A 6 -34.66 8.63 -4.96
CA HIS A 6 -35.69 8.71 -3.91
C HIS A 6 -35.12 8.98 -2.50
N LEU A 7 -33.82 9.23 -2.35
CA LEU A 7 -33.21 9.53 -1.05
C LEU A 7 -33.43 11.01 -0.68
N SER A 8 -33.82 11.24 0.58
CA SER A 8 -33.85 12.56 1.18
C SER A 8 -32.44 13.20 1.17
N ALA A 9 -32.39 14.53 1.29
CA ALA A 9 -31.12 15.25 1.37
C ALA A 9 -30.23 14.77 2.54
N SER A 10 -30.85 14.32 3.64
CA SER A 10 -30.15 13.75 4.80
C SER A 10 -29.48 12.43 4.44
N GLU A 11 -30.20 11.51 3.80
CA GLU A 11 -29.66 10.19 3.41
C GLU A 11 -28.54 10.32 2.37
N LYS A 12 -28.63 11.29 1.44
CA LYS A 12 -27.55 11.57 0.48
C LYS A 12 -26.28 12.08 1.19
N ALA A 13 -26.43 12.91 2.22
CA ALA A 13 -25.29 13.39 3.01
C ALA A 13 -24.64 12.28 3.84
N GLU A 14 -25.43 11.41 4.46
CA GLU A 14 -24.95 10.24 5.19
C GLU A 14 -24.22 9.24 4.27
N ALA A 15 -24.76 8.98 3.08
CA ALA A 15 -24.11 8.11 2.11
C ALA A 15 -22.78 8.67 1.60
N ALA A 16 -22.67 9.99 1.41
CA ALA A 16 -21.42 10.63 1.03
C ALA A 16 -20.35 10.50 2.13
N GLU A 17 -20.72 10.67 3.39
CA GLU A 17 -19.79 10.48 4.51
C GLU A 17 -19.38 9.00 4.66
N LEU A 18 -20.32 8.07 4.50
CA LEU A 18 -20.02 6.64 4.50
C LEU A 18 -19.05 6.27 3.36
N GLN A 19 -19.26 6.79 2.16
CA GLN A 19 -18.38 6.57 1.02
C GLN A 19 -16.95 7.04 1.32
N LYS A 20 -16.80 8.23 1.93
CA LYS A 20 -15.51 8.74 2.36
C LYS A 20 -14.84 7.87 3.42
N MET A 21 -15.60 7.35 4.40
CA MET A 21 -15.07 6.41 5.39
C MET A 21 -14.58 5.11 4.73
N ILE A 22 -15.34 4.58 3.77
CA ILE A 22 -14.95 3.38 3.01
C ILE A 22 -13.64 3.63 2.26
N GLU A 23 -13.48 4.76 1.58
CA GLU A 23 -12.26 5.11 0.86
C GLU A 23 -11.04 5.19 1.80
N ILE A 24 -11.20 5.78 2.98
CA ILE A 24 -10.13 5.84 4.00
C ILE A 24 -9.74 4.43 4.45
N GLU A 25 -10.71 3.57 4.76
CA GLU A 25 -10.43 2.20 5.20
C GLU A 25 -9.83 1.34 4.08
N GLN A 26 -10.25 1.55 2.83
CA GLN A 26 -9.63 0.90 1.68
C GLN A 26 -8.16 1.29 1.52
N HIS A 27 -7.83 2.59 1.64
CA HIS A 27 -6.44 3.05 1.57
C HIS A 27 -5.59 2.46 2.71
N LYS A 28 -6.14 2.38 3.93
CA LYS A 28 -5.45 1.73 5.05
C LYS A 28 -5.21 0.26 4.77
N ALA A 29 -6.21 -0.48 4.28
CA ALA A 29 -6.07 -1.90 3.95
C ALA A 29 -5.02 -2.14 2.87
N GLN A 30 -5.00 -1.30 1.82
CA GLN A 30 -3.99 -1.37 0.76
C GLN A 30 -2.58 -1.09 1.30
N PHE A 31 -2.43 -0.10 2.18
CA PHE A 31 -1.14 0.19 2.82
C PHE A 31 -0.67 -0.99 3.69
N GLN A 32 -1.55 -1.56 4.51
CA GLN A 32 -1.20 -2.73 5.32
C GLN A 32 -0.81 -3.93 4.46
N ALA A 33 -1.49 -4.18 3.35
CA ALA A 33 -1.10 -5.22 2.40
C ALA A 33 0.31 -5.00 1.83
N GLN A 34 0.69 -3.75 1.54
CA GLN A 34 2.06 -3.43 1.11
C GLN A 34 3.08 -3.66 2.23
N VAL A 35 2.77 -3.29 3.47
CA VAL A 35 3.63 -3.55 4.64
C VAL A 35 3.86 -5.05 4.80
N HIS A 36 2.81 -5.88 4.68
CA HIS A 36 2.93 -7.34 4.74
C HIS A 36 3.80 -7.88 3.59
N ASN A 37 3.59 -7.43 2.35
CA ASN A 37 4.41 -7.84 1.22
C ASN A 37 5.89 -7.45 1.39
N PHE A 38 6.19 -6.25 1.89
CA PHE A 38 7.57 -5.85 2.18
C PHE A 38 8.17 -6.68 3.31
N THR A 39 7.37 -7.02 4.32
CA THR A 39 7.81 -7.90 5.41
C THR A 39 8.22 -9.25 4.85
N ASP A 40 7.37 -9.89 4.05
CA ASP A 40 7.66 -11.22 3.48
C ASP A 40 8.91 -11.20 2.60
N VAL A 41 8.98 -10.26 1.65
CA VAL A 41 10.11 -10.16 0.71
C VAL A 41 11.41 -9.83 1.43
N CYS A 42 11.41 -8.82 2.30
CA CYS A 42 12.64 -8.37 2.94
C CYS A 42 13.08 -9.29 4.07
N TRP A 43 12.15 -10.01 4.71
CA TRP A 43 12.50 -11.07 5.65
C TRP A 43 13.34 -12.14 4.98
N ASP A 44 12.86 -12.70 3.86
CA ASP A 44 13.56 -13.73 3.09
C ASP A 44 14.92 -13.28 2.53
N LYS A 45 15.12 -11.97 2.35
CA LYS A 45 16.37 -11.40 1.81
C LYS A 45 17.39 -11.00 2.86
N CYS A 46 16.94 -10.59 4.02
CA CYS A 46 17.80 -9.93 5.01
C CYS A 46 17.94 -10.72 6.31
N VAL A 47 17.05 -11.66 6.61
CA VAL A 47 17.02 -12.35 7.90
C VAL A 47 17.38 -13.83 7.71
N ASP A 48 18.65 -14.17 7.87
CA ASP A 48 19.14 -15.56 7.76
C ASP A 48 18.77 -16.40 8.99
N SER A 49 18.87 -15.82 10.20
CA SER A 49 18.60 -16.51 11.46
C SER A 49 18.05 -15.53 12.50
N PRO A 50 16.86 -15.79 13.06
CA PRO A 50 16.25 -14.89 14.02
C PRO A 50 17.01 -14.94 15.36
N GLY A 51 17.49 -13.77 15.80
CA GLY A 51 18.06 -13.56 17.13
C GLY A 51 17.06 -12.90 18.09
N SER A 52 17.48 -12.67 19.34
CA SER A 52 16.68 -11.91 20.31
C SER A 52 16.55 -10.42 19.98
N ARG A 53 17.43 -9.93 19.09
CA ARG A 53 17.45 -8.57 18.54
C ARG A 53 17.98 -8.62 17.11
N LEU A 54 17.59 -7.64 16.30
CA LEU A 54 18.22 -7.42 15.00
C LEU A 54 19.62 -6.85 15.22
N ASP A 55 20.60 -7.39 14.51
CA ASP A 55 21.92 -6.78 14.46
C ASP A 55 21.93 -5.61 13.48
N HIS A 56 22.93 -4.74 13.59
CA HIS A 56 23.02 -3.54 12.75
C HIS A 56 23.05 -3.85 11.25
N ARG A 57 23.62 -5.00 10.85
CA ARG A 57 23.66 -5.44 9.45
C ARG A 57 22.26 -5.76 8.95
N THR A 58 21.48 -6.49 9.74
CA THR A 58 20.11 -6.89 9.42
C THR A 58 19.20 -5.66 9.36
N GLU A 59 19.30 -4.75 10.34
CA GLU A 59 18.56 -3.48 10.34
C GLU A 59 18.84 -2.67 9.08
N THR A 60 20.13 -2.49 8.74
CA THR A 60 20.53 -1.77 7.52
C THR A 60 20.04 -2.46 6.26
N CYS A 61 20.08 -3.79 6.20
CA CYS A 61 19.55 -4.55 5.07
C CYS A 61 18.05 -4.33 4.89
N LEU A 62 17.26 -4.41 5.97
CA LEU A 62 15.81 -4.24 5.92
C LEU A 62 15.42 -2.84 5.42
N VAL A 63 16.07 -1.79 5.93
CA VAL A 63 15.86 -0.41 5.47
C VAL A 63 16.14 -0.30 3.98
N ASN A 64 17.31 -0.76 3.54
CA ASN A 64 17.69 -0.72 2.14
C ASN A 64 16.75 -1.55 1.27
N CYS A 65 16.32 -2.73 1.72
CA CYS A 65 15.44 -3.62 0.96
C CYS A 65 14.12 -2.93 0.62
N VAL A 66 13.47 -2.32 1.61
CA VAL A 66 12.20 -1.60 1.40
C VAL A 66 12.40 -0.40 0.48
N GLU A 67 13.42 0.43 0.71
CA GLU A 67 13.71 1.59 -0.14
C GLU A 67 14.00 1.19 -1.59
N ARG A 68 14.85 0.17 -1.80
CA ARG A 68 15.17 -0.33 -3.14
C ARG A 68 13.95 -0.94 -3.83
N PHE A 69 13.06 -1.61 -3.10
CA PHE A 69 11.83 -2.16 -3.67
C PHE A 69 10.91 -1.04 -4.19
N ILE A 70 10.71 0.02 -3.39
CA ILE A 70 9.89 1.17 -3.76
C ILE A 70 10.50 1.90 -4.97
N ASP A 71 11.80 2.20 -4.93
CA ASP A 71 12.50 2.88 -6.03
C ASP A 71 12.38 2.10 -7.35
N THR A 72 12.59 0.79 -7.28
CA THR A 72 12.53 -0.09 -8.45
C THR A 72 11.11 -0.18 -9.00
N THR A 73 10.11 -0.33 -8.13
CA THR A 73 8.70 -0.39 -8.52
C THR A 73 8.26 0.90 -9.21
N LEU A 74 8.64 2.06 -8.66
CA LEU A 74 8.33 3.36 -9.24
C LEU A 74 9.01 3.55 -10.60
N SER A 75 10.30 3.19 -10.69
CA SER A 75 11.06 3.27 -11.94
C SER A 75 10.43 2.43 -13.07
N ILE A 76 10.07 1.18 -12.76
CA ILE A 76 9.41 0.27 -13.68
C ILE A 76 8.04 0.80 -14.09
N THR A 77 7.20 1.21 -13.13
CA THR A 77 5.85 1.73 -13.39
C THR A 77 5.90 2.97 -14.27
N ASN A 78 6.78 3.92 -13.95
CA ASN A 78 6.96 5.14 -14.75
C ASN A 78 7.38 4.82 -16.19
N ARG A 79 8.28 3.85 -16.37
CA ARG A 79 8.69 3.41 -17.70
C ARG A 79 7.52 2.81 -18.49
N PHE A 80 6.70 1.97 -17.87
CA PHE A 80 5.51 1.41 -18.51
C PHE A 80 4.51 2.50 -18.90
N THR A 81 4.22 3.44 -18.01
CA THR A 81 3.32 4.56 -18.30
C THR A 81 3.79 5.37 -19.52
N GLN A 82 5.09 5.66 -19.62
CA GLN A 82 5.67 6.36 -20.78
C GLN A 82 5.56 5.57 -22.10
N MET A 83 5.53 4.22 -22.04
CA MET A 83 5.38 3.38 -23.23
C MET A 83 3.92 3.27 -23.68
N VAL A 84 2.96 3.23 -22.74
CA VAL A 84 1.52 3.15 -23.04
C VAL A 84 0.95 4.47 -23.56
N GLN A 85 1.52 5.60 -23.17
CA GLN A 85 1.09 6.93 -23.62
C GLN A 85 1.63 7.34 -25.01
N LYS A 86 2.42 6.48 -25.66
CA LYS A 86 2.88 6.65 -27.04
C LYS A 86 2.02 5.84 -28.00
#